data_AF-A0A454JKM5-F1
#
_entry.id   AF-A0A454JKM5-F1
#
_cell.length_a   1.000
_cell.length_b   1.000
_cell.length_c   1.000
_cell.angle_alpha   90.00
_cell.angle_beta   90.00
_cell.angle_gamma   90.00
#
_symmetry.space_group_name_H-M   'P 1'
#
loop_
_entity.id
_entity.type
_entity.pdbx_description
1 polymer ?
#
loop_
_entity_poly.entity_id
_entity_poly.type
_entity_poly.pdbx_seq_one_letter_code
_entity_poly.pdbx_strand_id
1 'polypeptide(L)'
;MTLPFANRRWVWLLGATTLAAGLFTAGYRWAERGYLVDIAQQQATHAEQQRLQAEAQAEALASALREQQQLQEQAYQVGVALLQARADLARSQAQLSRRITHVVQQDGERFTGLGPDSLRLYRAALGYTSDDEYLPAADARAAVQADQTTASAGGLPPIALLYHAADYGQWCQQLEQQLDGWRALFPGPSSLQQGEAHARP
;
A
#
# COMPACT_ATOMS: atom_id res chain seq x y z
N MET A 1 -43.72 90.03 22.25
CA MET A 1 -43.57 89.53 23.63
C MET A 1 -42.10 89.46 23.95
N THR A 2 -41.59 90.42 24.72
CA THR A 2 -40.17 90.63 25.01
C THR A 2 -39.78 89.92 26.29
N LEU A 3 -38.82 89.00 26.21
CA LEU A 3 -38.33 88.21 27.35
C LEU A 3 -37.61 89.12 28.39
N PRO A 4 -37.88 88.98 29.70
CA PRO A 4 -37.26 89.78 30.74
C PRO A 4 -35.90 89.19 31.15
N PHE A 5 -34.81 89.55 30.47
CA PHE A 5 -33.45 89.18 30.88
C PHE A 5 -32.59 90.42 31.12
N ALA A 6 -32.87 91.13 32.22
CA ALA A 6 -31.98 92.16 32.74
C ALA A 6 -31.43 91.73 34.11
N ASN A 7 -30.68 90.62 34.14
CA ASN A 7 -29.79 90.32 35.27
C ASN A 7 -28.56 89.54 34.80
N ARG A 8 -27.38 90.18 34.85
CA ARG A 8 -26.08 89.65 34.39
C ARG A 8 -25.75 88.27 35.00
N ARG A 9 -26.23 87.99 36.22
CA ARG A 9 -26.03 86.71 36.93
C ARG A 9 -26.71 85.51 36.25
N TRP A 10 -27.87 85.70 35.63
CA TRP A 10 -28.59 84.60 34.95
C TRP A 10 -27.94 84.21 33.62
N VAL A 11 -27.34 85.16 32.91
CA VAL A 11 -26.58 84.90 31.67
C VAL A 11 -25.33 84.07 31.97
N TRP A 12 -24.62 84.36 33.07
CA TRP A 12 -23.46 83.56 33.49
C TRP A 12 -23.83 82.12 33.89
N LEU A 13 -24.97 81.92 34.57
CA LEU A 13 -25.42 80.58 34.97
C LEU A 13 -25.83 79.73 33.76
N LEU A 14 -26.52 80.30 32.77
CA LEU A 14 -26.88 79.59 31.53
C LEU A 14 -25.65 79.32 30.64
N GLY A 15 -24.68 80.23 30.61
CA GLY A 15 -23.40 80.00 29.93
C GLY A 15 -22.58 78.88 30.55
N ALA A 16 -22.57 78.78 31.89
CA ALA A 16 -21.81 77.75 32.60
C ALA A 16 -22.41 76.34 32.41
N THR A 17 -23.74 76.19 32.42
CA THR A 17 -24.39 74.89 32.24
C THR A 17 -24.25 74.37 30.80
N THR A 18 -24.34 75.25 29.81
CA THR A 18 -24.13 74.88 28.40
C THR A 18 -22.69 74.48 28.12
N LEU A 19 -21.70 75.17 28.73
CA LEU A 19 -20.30 74.76 28.69
C LEU A 19 -20.09 73.37 29.32
N ALA A 20 -20.61 73.14 30.53
CA ALA A 20 -20.49 71.86 31.20
C ALA A 20 -21.12 70.70 30.39
N ALA A 21 -22.30 70.92 29.80
CA ALA A 21 -22.95 69.95 28.91
C ALA A 21 -22.14 69.72 27.61
N GLY A 22 -21.55 70.76 27.04
CA GLY A 22 -20.68 70.67 25.87
C GLY A 22 -19.41 69.86 26.15
N LEU A 23 -18.74 70.11 27.27
CA LEU A 23 -17.57 69.35 27.71
C LEU A 23 -17.90 67.87 27.98
N PHE A 24 -19.02 67.60 28.64
CA PHE A 24 -19.46 66.24 28.94
C PHE A 24 -19.77 65.43 27.67
N THR A 25 -20.53 66.01 26.74
CA THR A 25 -20.87 65.35 25.47
C THR A 25 -19.66 65.19 24.55
N ALA A 26 -18.73 66.15 24.54
CA ALA A 26 -17.48 66.04 23.79
C ALA A 26 -16.58 64.93 24.34
N GLY A 27 -16.45 64.81 25.67
CA GLY A 27 -15.70 63.73 26.31
C GLY A 27 -16.30 62.35 26.05
N TYR A 28 -17.62 62.21 26.13
CA TYR A 28 -18.32 60.94 25.88
C TYR A 28 -18.15 60.46 24.43
N ARG A 29 -18.27 61.37 23.46
CA ARG A 29 -18.05 61.06 22.03
C ARG A 29 -16.59 60.72 21.72
N TRP A 30 -15.64 61.21 22.51
CA TRP A 30 -14.22 60.87 22.36
C TRP A 30 -13.94 59.46 22.89
N ALA A 31 -14.55 59.09 24.01
CA ALA A 31 -14.45 57.75 24.59
C ALA A 31 -15.06 56.67 23.68
N GLU A 32 -16.27 56.88 23.15
CA GLU A 32 -16.93 55.92 22.25
C GLU A 32 -16.09 55.58 21.00
N ARG A 33 -15.39 56.58 20.44
CA ARG A 33 -14.54 56.37 19.26
C ARG A 33 -13.37 55.44 19.55
N GLY A 34 -12.75 55.55 20.72
CA GLY A 34 -11.67 54.66 21.15
C GLY A 34 -12.16 53.21 21.28
N TYR A 35 -13.28 53.01 21.99
CA TYR A 35 -13.85 51.67 22.17
C TYR A 35 -14.25 50.98 20.86
N LEU A 36 -14.86 51.72 19.92
CA LEU A 36 -15.24 51.15 18.63
C LEU A 36 -14.03 50.74 17.79
N VAL A 37 -12.93 51.51 17.84
CA VAL A 37 -11.68 51.17 17.15
C VAL A 37 -11.04 49.93 17.78
N ASP A 38 -10.99 49.85 19.11
CA ASP A 38 -10.41 48.69 19.81
C ASP A 38 -11.21 47.41 19.53
N ILE A 39 -12.55 47.49 19.54
CA ILE A 39 -13.42 46.34 19.20
C ILE A 39 -13.21 45.94 17.73
N ALA A 40 -13.15 46.91 16.81
CA ALA A 40 -12.92 46.61 15.39
C ALA A 40 -11.55 45.98 15.16
N GLN A 41 -10.50 46.43 15.85
CA GLN A 41 -9.17 45.84 15.80
C GLN A 41 -9.15 44.43 16.37
N GLN A 42 -9.77 44.19 17.53
CA GLN A 42 -9.87 42.85 18.11
C GLN A 42 -10.61 41.89 17.19
N GLN A 43 -11.71 42.32 16.56
CA GLN A 43 -12.45 41.52 15.59
C GLN A 43 -11.61 41.22 14.35
N ALA A 44 -10.86 42.20 13.83
CA ALA A 44 -9.97 42.01 12.69
C ALA A 44 -8.86 41.00 13.02
N THR A 45 -8.17 41.15 14.15
CA THR A 45 -7.12 40.23 14.59
C THR A 45 -7.68 38.81 14.82
N HIS A 46 -8.85 38.70 15.43
CA HIS A 46 -9.50 37.41 15.65
C HIS A 46 -9.91 36.76 14.32
N ALA A 47 -10.43 37.53 13.35
CA ALA A 47 -10.76 37.03 12.03
C ALA A 47 -9.51 36.58 11.26
N GLU A 48 -8.40 37.31 11.36
CA GLU A 48 -7.12 36.91 10.78
C GLU A 48 -6.59 35.63 11.43
N GLN A 49 -6.63 35.52 12.75
CA GLN A 49 -6.23 34.30 13.46
C GLN A 49 -7.08 33.10 13.06
N GLN A 50 -8.40 33.27 12.94
CA GLN A 50 -9.29 32.22 12.48
C GLN A 50 -9.00 31.80 11.04
N ARG A 51 -8.68 32.76 10.15
CA ARG A 51 -8.28 32.45 8.77
C ARG A 51 -6.98 31.67 8.73
N LEU A 52 -5.95 32.12 9.45
CA LEU A 52 -4.67 31.41 9.53
C LEU A 52 -4.83 30.00 10.11
N GLN A 53 -5.67 29.83 11.12
CA GLN A 53 -5.97 28.50 11.67
C GLN A 53 -6.73 27.62 10.67
N ALA A 54 -7.70 28.17 9.96
CA ALA A 54 -8.45 27.44 8.94
C ALA A 54 -7.56 27.03 7.77
N GLU A 55 -6.66 27.91 7.33
CA GLU A 55 -5.66 27.64 6.30
C GLU A 55 -4.69 26.54 6.76
N ALA A 56 -4.12 26.65 7.96
CA ALA A 56 -3.24 25.63 8.52
C ALA A 56 -3.94 24.26 8.66
N GLN A 57 -5.21 24.24 9.09
CA GLN A 57 -5.99 23.02 9.16
C GLN A 57 -6.28 22.45 7.76
N ALA A 58 -6.62 23.29 6.79
CA ALA A 58 -6.86 22.87 5.41
C ALA A 58 -5.59 22.29 4.78
N GLU A 59 -4.42 22.89 5.03
CA GLU A 59 -3.13 22.38 4.60
C GLU A 59 -2.80 21.03 5.24
N ALA A 60 -3.00 20.89 6.56
CA ALA A 60 -2.78 19.63 7.27
C ALA A 60 -3.72 18.51 6.79
N LEU A 61 -4.99 18.83 6.51
CA LEU A 61 -5.93 17.88 5.91
C LEU A 61 -5.51 17.51 4.48
N ALA A 62 -5.05 18.48 3.69
CA ALA A 62 -4.57 18.23 2.34
C ALA A 62 -3.31 17.35 2.33
N SER A 63 -2.36 17.55 3.24
CA SER A 63 -1.18 16.69 3.35
C SER A 63 -1.56 15.28 3.80
N ALA A 64 -2.42 15.14 4.81
CA ALA A 64 -2.90 13.83 5.27
C ALA A 64 -3.65 13.07 4.17
N LEU A 65 -4.47 13.77 3.36
CA LEU A 65 -5.15 13.15 2.22
C LEU A 65 -4.18 12.69 1.13
N ARG A 66 -3.12 13.46 0.84
CA ARG A 66 -2.09 13.03 -0.12
C ARG A 66 -1.37 11.78 0.36
N GLU A 67 -0.98 11.73 1.64
CA GLU A 67 -0.35 10.55 2.23
C GLU A 67 -1.29 9.34 2.16
N GLN A 68 -2.57 9.52 2.48
CA GLN A 68 -3.57 8.47 2.37
C GLN A 68 -3.72 7.97 0.93
N GLN A 69 -3.77 8.87 -0.05
CA GLN A 69 -3.86 8.51 -1.48
C GLN A 69 -2.62 7.73 -1.93
N GLN A 70 -1.41 8.19 -1.56
CA GLN A 70 -0.18 7.47 -1.88
C GLN A 70 -0.15 6.06 -1.31
N LEU A 71 -0.61 5.88 -0.08
CA LEU A 71 -0.71 4.56 0.55
C LEU A 71 -1.76 3.68 -0.13
N GLN A 72 -2.91 4.26 -0.53
CA GLN A 72 -3.94 3.54 -1.27
C GLN A 72 -3.46 3.10 -2.65
N GLU A 73 -2.74 3.96 -3.38
CA GLU A 73 -2.15 3.63 -4.67
C GLU A 73 -1.13 2.49 -4.55
N GLN A 74 -0.26 2.55 -3.55
CA GLN A 74 0.69 1.47 -3.25
C GLN A 74 -0.04 0.17 -2.92
N ALA A 75 -1.06 0.21 -2.05
CA ALA A 75 -1.86 -0.95 -1.70
C ALA A 75 -2.60 -1.54 -2.92
N TYR A 76 -3.11 -0.68 -3.80
CA TYR A 76 -3.77 -1.10 -5.03
C TYR A 76 -2.79 -1.79 -5.98
N GLN A 77 -1.60 -1.22 -6.20
CA GLN A 77 -0.56 -1.81 -7.05
C GLN A 77 -0.14 -3.19 -6.53
N VAL A 78 0.11 -3.31 -5.22
CA VAL A 78 0.43 -4.59 -4.58
C VAL A 78 -0.74 -5.58 -4.71
N GLY A 79 -1.97 -5.13 -4.52
CA GLY A 79 -3.17 -5.96 -4.66
C GLY A 79 -3.34 -6.50 -6.08
N VAL A 80 -3.12 -5.67 -7.10
CA VAL A 80 -3.17 -6.07 -8.51
C VAL A 80 -2.05 -7.07 -8.83
N ALA A 81 -0.81 -6.78 -8.41
CA ALA A 81 0.32 -7.68 -8.63
C ALA A 81 0.08 -9.06 -7.97
N LEU A 82 -0.47 -9.08 -6.76
CA LEU A 82 -0.82 -10.31 -6.05
C LEU A 82 -1.90 -11.10 -6.79
N LEU A 83 -2.94 -10.42 -7.30
CA LEU A 83 -4.00 -11.08 -8.06
C LEU A 83 -3.48 -11.67 -9.37
N GLN A 84 -2.61 -10.95 -10.08
CA GLN A 84 -1.94 -11.42 -11.29
C GLN A 84 -1.08 -12.65 -10.99
N ALA A 85 -0.21 -12.58 -9.98
CA ALA A 85 0.63 -13.69 -9.56
C ALA A 85 -0.19 -14.94 -9.19
N ARG A 86 -1.31 -14.75 -8.48
CA ARG A 86 -2.23 -15.85 -8.15
C ARG A 86 -2.88 -16.46 -9.39
N ALA A 87 -3.24 -15.64 -10.38
CA ALA A 87 -3.81 -16.12 -11.64
C ALA A 87 -2.77 -16.85 -12.51
N ASP A 88 -1.53 -16.39 -12.53
CA ASP A 88 -0.42 -17.07 -13.23
C ASP A 88 -0.09 -18.41 -12.57
N LEU A 89 -0.06 -18.46 -11.24
CA LEU A 89 0.13 -19.70 -10.47
C LEU A 89 -0.98 -20.71 -10.72
N ALA A 90 -2.25 -20.27 -10.74
CA ALA A 90 -3.36 -21.16 -11.05
C ALA A 90 -3.28 -21.72 -12.48
N ARG A 91 -2.85 -20.89 -13.44
CA ARG A 91 -2.63 -21.33 -14.84
C ARG A 91 -1.50 -22.34 -14.95
N SER A 92 -0.37 -22.11 -14.27
CA SER A 92 0.77 -23.03 -14.30
C SER A 92 0.43 -24.38 -13.66
N GLN A 93 -0.32 -24.38 -12.55
CA GLN A 93 -0.84 -25.60 -11.92
C GLN A 93 -1.75 -26.39 -12.87
N ALA A 94 -2.69 -25.72 -13.54
CA ALA A 94 -3.59 -26.38 -14.48
C ALA A 94 -2.83 -26.97 -15.68
N GLN A 95 -1.82 -26.28 -16.20
CA GLN A 95 -0.98 -26.77 -17.29
C GLN A 95 -0.14 -27.99 -16.86
N LEU A 96 0.42 -27.95 -15.66
CA LEU A 96 1.24 -29.03 -15.12
C LEU A 96 0.40 -30.29 -14.86
N SER A 97 -0.78 -30.14 -14.26
CA SER A 97 -1.74 -31.23 -14.07
C SER A 97 -2.08 -31.93 -15.40
N ARG A 98 -2.40 -31.16 -16.45
CA ARG A 98 -2.67 -31.72 -17.78
C ARG A 98 -1.47 -32.47 -18.36
N ARG A 99 -0.26 -31.94 -18.20
CA ARG A 99 0.97 -32.55 -18.70
C ARG A 99 1.29 -33.86 -17.97
N ILE A 100 1.10 -33.91 -16.65
CA ILE A 100 1.22 -35.14 -15.85
C ILE A 100 0.23 -36.19 -16.36
N THR A 101 -1.05 -35.84 -16.51
CA THR A 101 -2.08 -36.77 -17.03
C THR A 101 -1.74 -37.28 -18.43
N HIS A 102 -1.29 -36.40 -19.33
CA HIS A 102 -0.95 -36.76 -20.69
C HIS A 102 0.23 -37.75 -20.75
N VAL A 103 1.30 -37.46 -20.01
CA VAL A 103 2.50 -38.31 -19.96
C VAL A 103 2.20 -39.68 -19.35
N VAL A 104 1.39 -39.73 -18.29
CA VAL A 104 0.93 -41.00 -17.69
C VAL A 104 0.08 -41.81 -18.67
N GLN A 105 -0.78 -41.16 -19.45
CA GLN A 105 -1.56 -41.84 -20.50
C GLN A 105 -0.67 -42.35 -21.64
N GLN A 106 0.38 -41.61 -22.00
CA GLN A 106 1.33 -41.98 -23.06
C GLN A 106 2.14 -43.23 -22.68
N ASP A 107 2.54 -43.35 -21.42
CA ASP A 107 3.21 -44.56 -20.92
C ASP A 107 2.29 -45.80 -20.96
N GLY A 108 1.00 -45.61 -20.70
CA GLY A 108 -0.03 -46.65 -20.81
C GLY A 108 -0.02 -47.67 -19.67
N GLU A 109 -1.04 -48.55 -19.64
CA GLU A 109 -1.28 -49.52 -18.55
C GLU A 109 -0.26 -50.67 -18.47
N ARG A 110 0.66 -50.77 -19.43
CA ARG A 110 1.70 -51.82 -19.47
C ARG A 110 2.73 -51.68 -18.35
N PHE A 111 2.78 -50.53 -17.68
CA PHE A 111 3.69 -50.26 -16.57
C PHE A 111 2.90 -50.25 -15.26
N THR A 112 3.33 -51.07 -14.30
CA THR A 112 2.78 -51.08 -12.93
C THR A 112 3.36 -49.96 -12.04
N GLY A 113 4.13 -49.04 -12.64
CA GLY A 113 4.83 -47.92 -12.00
C GLY A 113 4.98 -46.71 -12.94
N LEU A 114 5.91 -45.77 -12.68
CA LEU A 114 6.20 -44.70 -13.63
C LEU A 114 6.81 -45.29 -14.92
N GLY A 115 6.20 -44.99 -16.08
CA GLY A 115 6.80 -45.30 -17.38
C GLY A 115 7.93 -44.33 -17.76
N PRO A 116 8.60 -44.56 -18.91
CA PRO A 116 9.78 -43.79 -19.32
C PRO A 116 9.50 -42.29 -19.48
N ASP A 117 8.34 -41.91 -20.03
CA ASP A 117 8.00 -40.50 -20.23
C ASP A 117 7.68 -39.85 -18.87
N SER A 118 6.97 -40.56 -17.98
CA SER A 118 6.71 -40.11 -16.61
C SER A 118 8.00 -39.95 -15.80
N LEU A 119 8.97 -40.85 -15.96
CA LEU A 119 10.28 -40.77 -15.29
C LEU A 119 11.08 -39.55 -15.77
N ARG A 120 11.05 -39.26 -17.07
CA ARG A 120 11.68 -38.05 -17.63
C ARG A 120 11.04 -36.78 -17.06
N LEU A 121 9.71 -36.76 -16.96
CA LEU A 121 8.97 -35.66 -16.34
C LEU A 121 9.31 -35.49 -14.85
N TYR A 122 9.40 -36.59 -14.10
CA TYR A 122 9.78 -36.58 -12.70
C TYR A 122 11.20 -36.03 -12.48
N ARG A 123 12.18 -36.52 -13.26
CA ARG A 123 13.57 -36.03 -13.21
C ARG A 123 13.66 -34.55 -13.53
N ALA A 124 12.94 -34.09 -14.56
CA ALA A 124 12.88 -32.68 -14.92
C ALA A 124 12.25 -31.83 -13.80
N ALA A 125 11.21 -32.32 -13.12
CA ALA A 125 10.60 -31.64 -11.98
C ALA A 125 11.54 -31.51 -10.77
N LEU A 126 12.47 -32.46 -10.61
CA LEU A 126 13.53 -32.42 -9.60
C LEU A 126 14.78 -31.64 -10.04
N GLY A 127 14.80 -31.09 -11.26
CA GLY A 127 15.93 -30.31 -11.79
C GLY A 127 17.08 -31.14 -12.38
N TYR A 128 16.91 -32.45 -12.57
CA TYR A 128 17.90 -33.28 -13.26
C TYR A 128 17.76 -33.18 -14.78
N THR A 129 18.88 -33.29 -15.51
CA THR A 129 18.85 -33.38 -16.98
C THR A 129 18.01 -34.57 -17.43
N SER A 130 17.19 -34.33 -18.45
CA SER A 130 16.33 -35.28 -19.13
C SER A 130 17.05 -36.09 -20.20
N ASP A 131 18.39 -35.98 -20.30
CA ASP A 131 19.17 -36.72 -21.27
C ASP A 131 19.01 -38.24 -21.10
N ASP A 132 18.79 -38.89 -22.23
CA ASP A 132 18.46 -40.31 -22.37
C ASP A 132 19.62 -41.26 -22.05
N GLU A 133 20.81 -40.71 -21.74
CA GLU A 133 22.06 -41.45 -21.62
C GLU A 133 22.07 -42.48 -20.47
N TYR A 134 21.16 -42.37 -19.51
CA TYR A 134 20.99 -43.32 -18.41
C TYR A 134 19.61 -44.01 -18.37
N LEU A 135 18.75 -43.78 -19.36
CA LEU A 135 17.43 -44.42 -19.44
C LEU A 135 17.48 -45.52 -20.51
N PRO A 136 17.51 -46.81 -20.13
CA PRO A 136 17.42 -47.88 -21.12
C PRO A 136 16.12 -47.73 -21.91
N ALA A 137 16.20 -47.84 -23.24
CA ALA A 137 15.03 -47.88 -24.10
C ALA A 137 14.05 -48.92 -23.56
N ALA A 138 12.83 -48.50 -23.23
CA ALA A 138 11.88 -49.27 -22.46
C ALA A 138 11.41 -50.53 -23.21
N ASP A 139 12.16 -51.61 -23.08
CA ASP A 139 11.68 -52.93 -23.47
C ASP A 139 10.64 -53.36 -22.43
N ALA A 140 9.39 -53.51 -22.87
CA ALA A 140 8.23 -53.80 -22.02
C ALA A 140 8.43 -55.05 -21.14
N ARG A 141 9.36 -55.92 -21.56
CA ARG A 141 9.71 -57.18 -20.92
C ARG A 141 10.60 -57.03 -19.68
N ALA A 142 11.32 -55.91 -19.53
CA ALA A 142 12.17 -55.66 -18.36
C ALA A 142 11.40 -55.13 -17.14
N ALA A 143 10.22 -54.51 -17.34
CA ALA A 143 9.35 -54.06 -16.25
C ALA A 143 8.66 -55.23 -15.50
N VAL A 144 8.73 -56.46 -16.03
CA VAL A 144 8.09 -57.66 -15.47
C VAL A 144 8.85 -58.23 -14.25
N GLN A 145 10.06 -57.75 -13.94
CA GLN A 145 10.81 -58.17 -12.73
C GLN A 145 10.56 -57.30 -11.50
N ALA A 146 9.34 -56.79 -11.33
CA ALA A 146 8.83 -56.23 -10.07
C ALA A 146 8.04 -57.26 -9.23
N ASP A 147 8.15 -58.56 -9.53
CA ASP A 147 7.40 -59.64 -8.86
C ASP A 147 8.03 -60.15 -7.54
N GLN A 148 9.00 -59.45 -6.95
CA GLN A 148 9.60 -59.84 -5.66
C GLN A 148 9.38 -58.83 -4.54
N THR A 149 8.26 -58.12 -4.57
CA THR A 149 7.73 -57.49 -3.35
C THR A 149 6.30 -57.94 -3.13
N THR A 150 6.18 -58.79 -2.12
CA THR A 150 4.97 -59.31 -1.51
C THR A 150 3.86 -58.27 -1.47
N ALA A 151 2.70 -58.66 -1.98
CA ALA A 151 1.46 -57.89 -1.95
C ALA A 151 1.27 -57.14 -0.63
N SER A 152 1.20 -55.82 -0.72
CA SER A 152 0.48 -54.99 0.24
C SER A 152 -0.33 -53.97 -0.54
N ALA A 153 -1.62 -53.91 -0.21
CA ALA A 153 -2.61 -53.08 -0.85
C ALA A 153 -2.18 -51.60 -0.89
N GLY A 154 -2.27 -50.99 -2.07
CA GLY A 154 -2.37 -49.53 -2.24
C GLY A 154 -1.10 -48.72 -1.98
N GLY A 155 0.02 -49.05 -2.64
CA GLY A 155 1.13 -48.11 -2.78
C GLY A 155 0.66 -46.83 -3.51
N LEU A 156 1.18 -45.67 -3.11
CA LEU A 156 0.86 -44.37 -3.72
C LEU A 156 0.89 -44.47 -5.26
N PRO A 157 -0.20 -44.10 -5.97
CA PRO A 157 -0.24 -44.26 -7.42
C PRO A 157 0.85 -43.38 -8.06
N PRO A 158 1.49 -43.82 -9.16
CA PRO A 158 2.55 -43.09 -9.87
C PRO A 158 2.23 -41.60 -10.10
N ILE A 159 0.97 -41.31 -10.39
CA ILE A 159 0.47 -39.95 -10.61
C ILE A 159 0.56 -39.09 -9.34
N ALA A 160 0.33 -39.66 -8.15
CA ALA A 160 0.41 -38.94 -6.88
C ALA A 160 1.85 -38.57 -6.52
N LEU A 161 2.83 -39.40 -6.88
CA LEU A 161 4.25 -39.09 -6.73
C LEU A 161 4.67 -37.93 -7.64
N LEU A 162 4.18 -37.90 -8.88
CA LEU A 162 4.41 -36.80 -9.82
C LEU A 162 3.78 -35.50 -9.34
N TYR A 163 2.53 -35.55 -8.85
CA TYR A 163 1.87 -34.38 -8.26
C TYR A 163 2.63 -33.87 -7.03
N HIS A 164 3.06 -34.76 -6.14
CA HIS A 164 3.81 -34.36 -4.95
C HIS A 164 5.14 -33.66 -5.29
N ALA A 165 5.92 -34.21 -6.24
CA ALA A 165 7.17 -33.59 -6.67
C ALA A 165 6.95 -32.25 -7.39
N ALA A 166 5.90 -32.16 -8.21
CA ALA A 166 5.46 -30.93 -8.84
C ALA A 166 5.11 -29.84 -7.81
N ASP A 167 4.27 -30.18 -6.82
CA ASP A 167 3.85 -29.27 -5.77
C ASP A 167 5.05 -28.80 -4.93
N TYR A 168 5.97 -29.71 -4.61
CA TYR A 168 7.21 -29.37 -3.91
C TYR A 168 8.11 -28.44 -4.72
N GLY A 169 8.29 -28.69 -6.02
CA GLY A 169 9.05 -27.81 -6.92
C GLY A 169 8.44 -26.41 -7.03
N GLN A 170 7.11 -26.30 -7.09
CA GLN A 170 6.41 -25.01 -7.06
C GLN A 170 6.62 -24.27 -5.74
N TRP A 171 6.61 -24.99 -4.61
CA TRP A 171 6.89 -24.39 -3.30
C TRP A 171 8.31 -23.80 -3.22
N CYS A 172 9.33 -24.51 -3.74
CA CYS A 172 10.70 -23.99 -3.80
C CYS A 172 10.79 -22.70 -4.62
N GLN A 173 10.17 -22.65 -5.80
CA GLN A 173 10.15 -21.44 -6.64
C GLN A 173 9.42 -20.28 -5.97
N GLN A 174 8.31 -20.57 -5.27
CA GLN A 174 7.59 -19.56 -4.51
C GLN A 174 8.45 -19.00 -3.37
N LEU A 175 9.22 -19.85 -2.68
CA LEU A 175 10.13 -19.43 -1.62
C LEU A 175 11.25 -18.51 -2.16
N GLU A 176 11.82 -18.84 -3.32
CA GLU A 176 12.81 -18.01 -4.01
C GLU A 176 12.24 -16.64 -4.40
N GLN A 177 11.05 -16.60 -4.99
CA GLN A 177 10.38 -15.35 -5.34
C GLN A 177 10.07 -14.49 -4.10
N GLN A 178 9.66 -15.11 -2.99
CA GLN A 178 9.47 -14.41 -1.72
C GLN A 178 10.78 -13.84 -1.19
N LEU A 179 11.87 -14.60 -1.27
CA LEU A 179 13.21 -14.15 -0.86
C LEU A 179 13.70 -12.98 -1.71
N ASP A 180 13.51 -13.04 -3.03
CA ASP A 180 13.91 -11.96 -3.94
C ASP A 180 13.07 -10.70 -3.74
N GLY A 181 11.76 -10.86 -3.52
CA GLY A 181 10.88 -9.75 -3.14
C GLY A 181 11.31 -9.10 -1.82
N TRP A 182 11.70 -9.91 -0.83
CA TRP A 182 12.21 -9.40 0.45
C TRP A 182 13.54 -8.66 0.30
N ARG A 183 14.47 -9.19 -0.51
CA ARG A 183 15.74 -8.51 -0.84
C ARG A 183 15.53 -7.19 -1.58
N ALA A 184 14.53 -7.11 -2.46
CA ALA A 184 14.21 -5.87 -3.18
C ALA A 184 13.66 -4.78 -2.24
N LEU A 185 12.90 -5.17 -1.22
CA LEU A 185 12.36 -4.25 -0.21
C LEU A 185 13.40 -3.86 0.86
N PHE A 186 14.34 -4.75 1.15
CA PHE A 186 15.42 -4.55 2.12
C PHE A 186 16.79 -4.72 1.44
N PRO A 187 17.19 -3.76 0.59
CA PRO A 187 18.53 -3.80 0.03
C PRO A 187 19.54 -3.72 1.17
N GLY A 188 20.46 -4.69 1.23
CA GLY A 188 21.51 -4.71 2.23
C GLY A 188 22.40 -3.46 2.14
N PRO A 189 23.18 -3.13 3.19
CA PRO A 189 23.99 -1.91 3.27
C PRO A 189 25.02 -1.76 2.12
N SER A 190 25.28 -2.82 1.35
CA SER A 190 26.21 -2.84 0.23
C SER A 190 25.79 -2.00 -0.97
N SER A 191 24.50 -1.69 -1.16
CA SER A 191 24.02 -0.91 -2.32
C SER A 191 24.05 0.61 -2.12
N LEU A 192 24.15 1.09 -0.87
CA LEU A 192 24.27 2.52 -0.60
C LEU A 192 25.70 3.04 -0.85
N GLN A 193 26.70 2.17 -0.84
CA GLN A 193 28.11 2.56 -1.00
C GLN A 193 28.55 2.72 -2.47
N GLN A 194 27.73 2.27 -3.44
CA GLN A 194 28.02 2.43 -4.89
C GLN A 194 27.42 3.71 -5.49
N GLY A 195 26.50 4.39 -4.79
CA GLY A 195 25.93 5.67 -5.23
C GLY A 195 26.74 6.91 -4.83
N GLU A 196 27.54 6.83 -3.75
CA GLU A 196 28.32 7.98 -3.26
C GLU A 196 29.70 8.13 -3.94
N ALA A 197 30.14 7.18 -4.76
CA ALA A 197 31.44 7.26 -5.44
C ALA A 197 31.44 8.12 -6.72
N HIS A 198 30.29 8.63 -7.17
CA HIS A 198 30.16 9.35 -8.45
C HIS A 198 29.60 10.78 -8.35
N ALA A 199 29.53 11.36 -7.14
CA ALA A 199 29.11 12.74 -6.94
C ALA A 199 30.19 13.59 -6.24
N ARG A 200 31.33 13.80 -6.92
CA ARG A 200 32.21 14.97 -6.78
C ARG A 200 32.76 15.27 -8.18
N PRO A 201 32.71 16.52 -8.67
CA PRO A 201 33.38 17.67 -8.06
C PRO A 201 32.47 18.68 -7.35
#